data_AF-A0A521G204-F1
#
_entry.id   AF-A0A521G204-F1
#
_cell.length_a   1.000
_cell.length_b   1.000
_cell.length_c   1.000
_cell.angle_alpha   90.00
_cell.angle_beta   90.00
_cell.angle_gamma   90.00
#
_symmetry.space_group_name_H-M   'P 1'
#
loop_
_entity.id
_entity.type
_entity.pdbx_description
1 polymer ?
#
loop_
_entity_poly.entity_id
_entity_poly.type
_entity_poly.pdbx_seq_one_letter_code
_entity_poly.pdbx_strand_id
1 'polypeptide(L)'
;MNFHEHAYEKLIDLYHNHGHEVGSELQKSDPLTYGSYKSTNCITYVLNVLSHAFESIGDAKASQHVWTLAKHGTELAQYLVTKHGWKGIYINPDVNHPRDAPDPRCSEHPYSHYLANKTCKYYKIPLHYKVINYTPTPKDDPAFQQLNEHLSETALNNIDIAGLEKVKFGFGVSRGGMHTWVYAEGYVYEVHWNAIGADLYEATPLRLFPWLSGAIVIPPDLAGVIPASAKLSCAS
;
A
#
# COMPACT_ATOMS: atom_id res chain seq x y z
N MET A 1 15.06 8.49 17.59
CA MET A 1 14.57 7.95 16.31
C MET A 1 13.32 8.71 15.92
N ASN A 2 13.10 8.91 14.62
CA ASN A 2 11.88 9.50 14.09
C ASN A 2 10.80 8.42 13.92
N PHE A 3 9.59 8.82 13.49
CA PHE A 3 8.47 7.90 13.30
C PHE A 3 8.83 6.73 12.36
N HIS A 4 9.43 7.02 11.20
CA HIS A 4 9.64 6.01 10.17
C HIS A 4 10.68 4.97 10.58
N GLU A 5 11.68 5.35 11.38
CA GLU A 5 12.67 4.43 11.93
C GLU A 5 12.02 3.40 12.87
N HIS A 6 11.19 3.86 13.81
CA HIS A 6 10.44 2.96 14.70
C HIS A 6 9.43 2.10 13.94
N ALA A 7 8.76 2.67 12.94
CA ALA A 7 7.81 1.92 12.12
C ALA A 7 8.50 0.84 11.30
N TYR A 8 9.66 1.14 10.71
CA TYR A 8 10.47 0.18 9.97
C TYR A 8 11.01 -0.93 10.89
N GLU A 9 11.54 -0.58 12.06
CA GLU A 9 12.00 -1.57 13.05
C GLU A 9 10.86 -2.53 13.42
N LYS A 10 9.67 -2.00 13.72
CA LYS A 10 8.51 -2.84 14.09
C LYS A 10 7.99 -3.69 12.94
N LEU A 11 7.98 -3.15 11.72
CA LEU A 11 7.65 -3.88 10.50
C LEU A 11 8.52 -5.13 10.38
N ILE A 12 9.84 -4.97 10.46
CA ILE A 12 10.83 -6.04 10.30
C ILE A 12 10.78 -7.02 11.47
N ASP A 13 10.59 -6.54 12.70
CA ASP A 13 10.38 -7.39 13.88
C ASP A 13 9.20 -8.34 13.66
N LEU A 14 8.03 -7.82 13.29
CA LEU A 14 6.85 -8.65 13.05
C LEU A 14 7.05 -9.60 11.86
N TYR A 15 7.72 -9.14 10.79
CA TYR A 15 8.02 -9.98 9.64
C TYR A 15 8.91 -11.18 10.01
N HIS A 16 9.86 -11.03 10.93
CA HIS A 16 10.74 -12.14 11.33
C HIS A 16 10.26 -12.94 12.54
N ASN A 17 9.42 -12.36 13.41
CA ASN A 17 9.08 -12.92 14.72
C ASN A 17 7.57 -13.24 14.87
N HIS A 18 6.97 -13.89 13.87
CA HIS A 18 5.53 -14.19 13.82
C HIS A 18 5.17 -15.67 14.09
N GLY A 19 6.09 -16.50 14.58
CA GLY A 19 5.84 -17.94 14.78
C GLY A 19 4.71 -18.27 15.77
N HIS A 20 4.21 -17.28 16.50
CA HIS A 20 3.10 -17.39 17.46
C HIS A 20 1.77 -16.80 16.91
N GLU A 21 1.76 -16.32 15.68
CA GLU A 21 0.60 -15.71 15.03
C GLU A 21 -0.02 -16.64 13.98
N VAL A 22 -1.28 -16.40 13.65
CA VAL A 22 -2.05 -17.13 12.63
C VAL A 22 -2.97 -16.16 11.89
N GLY A 23 -3.21 -16.41 10.61
CA GLY A 23 -4.18 -15.66 9.83
C GLY A 23 -5.58 -15.77 10.44
N SER A 24 -6.30 -14.64 10.48
CA SER A 24 -7.59 -14.55 11.17
C SER A 24 -8.68 -15.47 10.60
N GLU A 25 -8.71 -15.70 9.29
CA GLU A 25 -9.66 -16.62 8.66
C GLU A 25 -9.27 -18.08 8.90
N LEU A 26 -7.97 -18.40 8.90
CA LEU A 26 -7.50 -19.75 9.23
C LEU A 26 -7.89 -20.12 10.67
N GLN A 27 -7.66 -19.22 11.63
CA GLN A 27 -8.06 -19.45 13.02
C GLN A 27 -9.57 -19.61 13.18
N LYS A 28 -10.38 -18.80 12.50
CA LYS A 28 -11.85 -18.95 12.54
C LYS A 28 -12.31 -20.28 11.95
N SER A 29 -11.64 -20.76 10.90
CA SER A 29 -11.99 -22.01 10.22
C SER A 29 -11.60 -23.26 11.02
N ASP A 30 -10.52 -23.20 11.81
CA ASP A 30 -10.07 -24.30 12.67
C ASP A 30 -9.62 -23.79 14.05
N PRO A 31 -10.57 -23.43 14.93
CA PRO A 31 -10.27 -22.88 16.25
C PRO A 31 -9.71 -23.93 17.22
N LEU A 32 -9.93 -25.22 16.98
CA LEU A 32 -9.39 -26.29 17.84
C LEU A 32 -7.88 -26.43 17.66
N THR A 33 -7.40 -26.33 16.42
CA THR A 33 -5.96 -26.38 16.13
C THR A 33 -5.26 -25.06 16.44
N TYR A 34 -5.88 -23.92 16.12
CA TYR A 34 -5.20 -22.62 16.17
C TYR A 34 -5.66 -21.68 17.30
N GLY A 35 -6.53 -22.12 18.20
CA GLY A 35 -7.11 -21.27 19.26
C GLY A 35 -6.09 -20.65 20.22
N SER A 36 -4.89 -21.22 20.35
CA SER A 36 -3.80 -20.66 21.17
C SER A 36 -2.94 -19.64 20.45
N TYR A 37 -3.04 -19.52 19.12
CA TYR A 37 -2.26 -18.56 18.34
C TYR A 37 -2.89 -17.17 18.40
N LYS A 38 -2.08 -16.14 18.21
CA LYS A 38 -2.58 -14.77 18.09
C LYS A 38 -3.10 -14.52 16.66
N SER A 39 -4.38 -14.16 16.53
CA SER A 39 -4.96 -13.78 15.24
C SER A 39 -4.31 -12.53 14.67
N THR A 40 -4.01 -12.54 13.38
CA THR A 40 -3.53 -11.38 12.62
C THR A 40 -4.12 -11.35 11.22
N ASN A 41 -4.08 -10.19 10.57
CA ASN A 41 -4.48 -9.97 9.19
C ASN A 41 -3.84 -8.68 8.65
N CYS A 42 -4.15 -8.35 7.40
CA CYS A 42 -3.56 -7.22 6.69
C CYS A 42 -3.72 -5.87 7.42
N ILE A 43 -4.87 -5.59 8.05
CA ILE A 43 -5.07 -4.35 8.80
C ILE A 43 -4.47 -4.41 10.21
N THR A 44 -4.58 -5.55 10.91
CA THR A 44 -3.96 -5.71 12.24
C THR A 44 -2.45 -5.52 12.18
N TYR A 45 -1.80 -6.00 11.12
CA TYR A 45 -0.37 -5.79 10.91
C TYR A 45 -0.02 -4.30 10.81
N VAL A 46 -0.71 -3.57 9.94
CA VAL A 46 -0.53 -2.12 9.76
C VAL A 46 -0.72 -1.39 11.09
N LEU A 47 -1.77 -1.71 11.84
CA LEU A 47 -2.09 -1.04 13.10
C LEU A 47 -1.05 -1.30 14.19
N ASN A 48 -0.51 -2.52 14.28
CA ASN A 48 0.59 -2.83 15.20
C ASN A 48 1.83 -1.97 14.90
N VAL A 49 2.17 -1.80 13.61
CA VAL A 49 3.32 -0.98 13.20
C VAL A 49 3.07 0.50 13.47
N LEU A 50 1.94 1.05 13.01
CA LEU A 50 1.63 2.47 13.18
C LEU A 50 1.47 2.86 14.65
N SER A 51 0.74 2.08 15.45
CA SER A 51 0.53 2.38 16.86
C SER A 51 1.84 2.34 17.65
N HIS A 52 2.69 1.33 17.40
CA HIS A 52 4.01 1.26 18.01
C HIS A 52 4.87 2.49 17.67
N ALA A 53 4.90 2.90 16.41
CA ALA A 53 5.69 4.05 15.98
C ALA A 53 5.17 5.37 16.58
N PHE A 54 3.85 5.58 16.62
CA PHE A 54 3.26 6.75 17.28
C PHE A 54 3.53 6.77 18.78
N GLU A 55 3.40 5.64 19.47
CA GLU A 55 3.71 5.52 20.90
C GLU A 55 5.18 5.87 21.16
N SER A 56 6.09 5.34 20.32
CA SER A 56 7.54 5.52 20.48
C SER A 56 7.99 6.97 20.31
N ILE A 57 7.25 7.78 19.54
CA ILE A 57 7.50 9.22 19.42
C ILE A 57 6.71 10.07 20.44
N GLY A 58 6.01 9.43 21.38
CA GLY A 58 5.24 10.09 22.44
C GLY A 58 3.84 10.56 22.04
N ASP A 59 3.30 10.13 20.89
CA ASP A 59 1.94 10.44 20.45
C ASP A 59 0.97 9.28 20.78
N ALA A 60 0.77 9.06 22.08
CA ALA A 60 -0.15 8.03 22.58
C ALA A 60 -1.60 8.22 22.08
N LYS A 61 -2.01 9.46 21.78
CA LYS A 61 -3.34 9.75 21.24
C LYS A 61 -3.48 9.21 19.82
N ALA A 62 -2.51 9.48 18.94
CA ALA A 62 -2.52 8.91 17.59
C ALA A 62 -2.38 7.39 17.61
N SER A 63 -1.50 6.87 18.48
CA SER A 63 -1.31 5.43 18.72
C SER A 63 -2.63 4.72 19.02
N GLN A 64 -3.46 5.26 19.90
CA GLN A 64 -4.79 4.71 20.19
C GLN A 64 -5.80 4.99 19.07
N HIS A 65 -5.75 6.18 18.46
CA HIS A 65 -6.74 6.58 17.48
C HIS A 65 -6.68 5.74 16.19
N VAL A 66 -5.50 5.32 15.72
CA VAL A 66 -5.40 4.49 14.51
C VAL A 66 -6.18 3.18 14.64
N TRP A 67 -6.24 2.58 15.84
CA TRP A 67 -7.05 1.38 16.10
C TRP A 67 -8.56 1.61 15.96
N THR A 68 -9.03 2.84 16.20
CA THR A 68 -10.44 3.19 16.01
C THR A 68 -10.83 3.27 14.53
N LEU A 69 -9.84 3.43 13.63
CA LEU A 69 -10.01 3.52 12.18
C LEU A 69 -9.80 2.17 11.45
N ALA A 70 -9.57 1.08 12.20
CA ALA A 70 -9.28 -0.26 11.68
C ALA A 70 -10.31 -0.82 10.69
N LYS A 71 -11.54 -0.29 10.69
CA LYS A 71 -12.62 -0.79 9.81
C LYS A 71 -12.45 -0.33 8.36
N HIS A 72 -11.69 0.74 8.11
CA HIS A 72 -11.65 1.41 6.82
C HIS A 72 -10.24 1.91 6.49
N GLY A 73 -9.45 1.16 5.70
CA GLY A 73 -8.07 1.53 5.36
C GLY A 73 -7.93 2.91 4.71
N THR A 74 -8.91 3.32 3.90
CA THR A 74 -8.92 4.67 3.29
C THR A 74 -9.14 5.80 4.29
N GLU A 75 -9.80 5.52 5.41
CA GLU A 75 -10.06 6.47 6.50
C GLU A 75 -8.81 6.67 7.35
N LEU A 76 -8.11 5.56 7.64
CA LEU A 76 -6.79 5.59 8.26
C LEU A 76 -5.78 6.38 7.40
N ALA A 77 -5.72 6.11 6.09
CA ALA A 77 -4.83 6.83 5.19
C ALA A 77 -5.16 8.33 5.12
N GLN A 78 -6.44 8.68 5.04
CA GLN A 78 -6.88 10.07 5.07
C GLN A 78 -6.50 10.76 6.39
N TYR A 79 -6.66 10.09 7.52
CA TYR A 79 -6.25 10.60 8.83
C TYR A 79 -4.76 10.92 8.87
N LEU A 80 -3.90 10.00 8.42
CA LEU A 80 -2.44 10.23 8.39
C LEU A 80 -2.08 11.43 7.51
N VAL A 81 -2.69 11.56 6.33
CA VAL A 81 -2.43 12.68 5.43
C VAL A 81 -2.91 14.01 6.03
N THR A 82 -4.13 14.04 6.58
CA THR A 82 -4.79 15.29 6.99
C THR A 82 -4.42 15.77 8.39
N LYS A 83 -4.11 14.85 9.31
CA LYS A 83 -3.78 15.17 10.71
C LYS A 83 -2.28 15.13 11.00
N HIS A 84 -1.54 14.28 10.30
CA HIS A 84 -0.10 14.12 10.50
C HIS A 84 0.75 14.68 9.34
N GLY A 85 0.12 15.28 8.34
CA GLY A 85 0.81 15.92 7.22
C GLY A 85 1.50 14.96 6.27
N TRP A 86 1.18 13.67 6.34
CA TRP A 86 1.74 12.64 5.46
C TRP A 86 1.41 12.94 3.99
N LYS A 87 2.20 12.38 3.09
CA LYS A 87 2.05 12.59 1.65
C LYS A 87 1.49 11.36 0.98
N GLY A 88 0.31 11.50 0.37
CA GLY A 88 -0.29 10.48 -0.47
C GLY A 88 0.35 10.39 -1.85
N ILE A 89 0.57 9.16 -2.31
CA ILE A 89 1.19 8.81 -3.59
C ILE A 89 0.25 7.82 -4.27
N TYR A 90 -0.30 8.17 -5.44
CA TYR A 90 -1.03 7.21 -6.26
C TYR A 90 -0.06 6.28 -6.96
N ILE A 91 -0.35 4.99 -6.98
CA ILE A 91 0.46 3.99 -7.69
C ILE A 91 -0.38 3.25 -8.74
N ASN A 92 0.22 3.00 -9.91
CA ASN A 92 -0.35 2.14 -10.95
C ASN A 92 0.77 1.63 -11.89
N PRO A 93 0.98 0.31 -12.06
CA PRO A 93 2.10 -0.22 -12.84
C PRO A 93 2.00 0.06 -14.33
N ASP A 94 0.78 0.14 -14.89
CA ASP A 94 0.50 0.52 -16.28
C ASP A 94 -0.91 1.08 -16.40
N VAL A 95 -1.01 2.40 -16.66
CA VAL A 95 -2.32 3.08 -16.71
C VAL A 95 -3.07 2.86 -18.01
N ASN A 96 -2.37 2.47 -19.09
CA ASN A 96 -3.00 2.25 -20.39
C ASN A 96 -3.40 0.79 -20.56
N HIS A 97 -2.51 -0.12 -20.15
CA HIS A 97 -2.63 -1.56 -20.39
C HIS A 97 -2.49 -2.35 -19.07
N PRO A 98 -3.42 -2.21 -18.10
CA PRO A 98 -3.29 -2.91 -16.83
C PRO A 98 -3.39 -4.44 -17.03
N ARG A 99 -2.52 -5.21 -16.36
CA ARG A 99 -2.46 -6.68 -16.50
C ARG A 99 -3.72 -7.43 -16.08
N ASP A 100 -4.59 -6.80 -15.28
CA ASP A 100 -5.86 -7.36 -14.85
C ASP A 100 -7.05 -6.85 -15.68
N ALA A 101 -6.78 -6.20 -16.82
CA ALA A 101 -7.75 -5.91 -17.87
C ALA A 101 -8.69 -7.08 -18.24
N PRO A 102 -8.26 -8.37 -18.20
CA PRO A 102 -9.16 -9.48 -18.48
C PRO A 102 -10.25 -9.73 -17.46
N ASP A 103 -10.14 -9.21 -16.24
CA ASP A 103 -11.19 -9.36 -15.24
C ASP A 103 -12.19 -8.19 -15.40
N PRO A 104 -13.45 -8.44 -15.83
CA PRO A 104 -14.45 -7.38 -15.96
C PRO A 104 -14.81 -6.72 -14.62
N ARG A 105 -14.38 -7.30 -13.49
CA ARG A 105 -14.50 -6.73 -12.13
C ARG A 105 -13.37 -5.76 -11.79
N CYS A 106 -12.33 -5.66 -12.62
CA CYS A 106 -11.11 -4.88 -12.39
C CYS A 106 -11.01 -3.59 -13.24
N SER A 107 -12.11 -3.03 -13.74
CA SER A 107 -12.12 -1.73 -14.44
C SER A 107 -11.74 -0.52 -13.55
N GLU A 108 -11.38 -0.75 -12.28
CA GLU A 108 -10.97 0.28 -11.31
C GLU A 108 -9.69 1.02 -11.75
N HIS A 109 -8.73 0.35 -12.42
CA HIS A 109 -7.39 0.90 -12.60
C HIS A 109 -7.34 2.14 -13.53
N PRO A 110 -7.92 2.12 -14.74
CA PRO A 110 -7.98 3.31 -15.59
C PRO A 110 -8.82 4.43 -14.97
N TYR A 111 -9.95 4.07 -14.34
CA TYR A 111 -10.86 5.06 -13.74
C TYR A 111 -10.24 5.75 -12.51
N SER A 112 -9.58 4.98 -11.64
CA SER A 112 -8.87 5.52 -10.49
C SER A 112 -7.71 6.42 -10.90
N HIS A 113 -7.02 6.11 -12.00
CA HIS A 113 -5.98 6.98 -12.56
C HIS A 113 -6.56 8.31 -13.03
N TYR A 114 -7.65 8.26 -13.79
CA TYR A 114 -8.37 9.47 -14.23
C TYR A 114 -8.79 10.33 -13.04
N LEU A 115 -9.38 9.73 -12.00
CA LEU A 115 -9.78 10.46 -10.78
C LEU A 115 -8.58 11.04 -10.03
N ALA A 116 -7.47 10.30 -9.91
CA ALA A 116 -6.26 10.78 -9.26
C ALA A 116 -5.70 12.03 -9.96
N ASN A 117 -5.66 12.04 -11.30
CA ASN A 117 -5.23 13.21 -12.08
C ASN A 117 -6.20 14.38 -11.95
N LYS A 118 -7.51 14.13 -11.96
CA LYS A 118 -8.53 15.19 -11.99
C LYS A 118 -8.75 15.83 -10.63
N THR A 119 -8.66 15.04 -9.57
CA THR A 119 -9.12 15.43 -8.24
C THR A 119 -8.02 15.44 -7.18
N CYS A 120 -6.82 14.95 -7.51
CA CYS A 120 -5.75 14.72 -6.55
C CYS A 120 -6.21 13.85 -5.37
N LYS A 121 -7.07 12.87 -5.65
CA LYS A 121 -7.57 11.94 -4.63
C LYS A 121 -7.58 10.51 -5.14
N TYR A 122 -7.27 9.58 -4.25
CA TYR A 122 -7.64 8.17 -4.39
C TYR A 122 -8.72 7.90 -3.35
N TYR A 123 -9.96 7.73 -3.82
CA TYR A 123 -11.16 7.80 -2.96
C TYR A 123 -11.19 9.11 -2.14
N LYS A 124 -11.06 9.01 -0.81
CA LYS A 124 -11.04 10.15 0.12
C LYS A 124 -9.64 10.60 0.55
N ILE A 125 -8.60 9.92 0.08
CA ILE A 125 -7.21 10.19 0.47
C ILE A 125 -6.65 11.31 -0.42
N PRO A 126 -6.21 12.44 0.15
CA PRO A 126 -5.52 13.47 -0.62
C PRO A 126 -4.17 12.97 -1.14
N LEU A 127 -3.93 13.15 -2.43
CA LEU A 127 -2.71 12.78 -3.13
C LEU A 127 -1.86 14.01 -3.41
N HIS A 128 -0.55 13.81 -3.35
CA HIS A 128 0.46 14.81 -3.63
C HIS A 128 1.34 14.40 -4.81
N TYR A 129 1.53 13.08 -4.97
CA TYR A 129 2.35 12.50 -6.01
C TYR A 129 1.61 11.38 -6.74
N LYS A 130 2.11 11.01 -7.92
CA LYS A 130 1.76 9.80 -8.66
C LYS A 130 3.02 9.11 -9.14
N VAL A 131 3.09 7.81 -8.94
CA VAL A 131 4.16 6.94 -9.46
C VAL A 131 3.46 5.89 -10.32
N ILE A 132 3.54 6.09 -11.63
CA ILE A 132 2.82 5.29 -12.60
C ILE A 132 3.75 4.72 -13.65
N ASN A 133 3.29 3.70 -14.39
CA ASN A 133 3.98 3.16 -15.56
C ASN A 133 5.35 2.54 -15.22
N TYR A 134 5.46 1.94 -14.02
CA TYR A 134 6.71 1.37 -13.50
C TYR A 134 6.87 -0.13 -13.78
N THR A 135 5.80 -0.79 -14.25
CA THR A 135 5.83 -2.15 -14.80
C THR A 135 4.89 -2.21 -16.01
N PRO A 136 5.27 -1.60 -17.15
CA PRO A 136 4.47 -1.67 -18.38
C PRO A 136 4.15 -3.11 -18.78
N THR A 137 2.96 -3.31 -19.30
CA THR A 137 2.51 -4.61 -19.80
C THR A 137 3.17 -4.87 -21.17
N PRO A 138 3.84 -6.02 -21.35
CA PRO A 138 4.43 -6.39 -22.64
C PRO A 138 3.38 -6.55 -23.75
N LYS A 139 3.75 -6.25 -24.99
CA LYS A 139 2.87 -6.40 -26.17
C LYS A 139 2.30 -7.80 -26.38
N ASP A 140 3.05 -8.82 -26.00
CA ASP A 140 2.70 -10.23 -26.11
C ASP A 140 1.92 -10.75 -24.90
N ASP A 141 1.72 -9.92 -23.87
CA ASP A 141 0.86 -10.26 -22.73
C ASP A 141 -0.61 -10.28 -23.19
N PRO A 142 -1.39 -11.32 -22.83
CA PRO A 142 -2.81 -11.40 -23.18
C PRO A 142 -3.64 -10.17 -22.77
N ALA A 143 -3.23 -9.42 -21.74
CA ALA A 143 -3.92 -8.24 -21.26
C ALA A 143 -3.68 -6.96 -22.08
N PHE A 144 -2.59 -6.90 -22.88
CA PHE A 144 -2.09 -5.67 -23.53
C PHE A 144 -3.07 -4.96 -24.46
N GLN A 145 -4.09 -5.65 -24.97
CA GLN A 145 -5.11 -5.08 -25.85
C GLN A 145 -6.53 -5.38 -25.39
N GLN A 146 -6.73 -5.74 -24.12
CA GLN A 146 -8.10 -5.99 -23.63
C GLN A 146 -8.81 -4.71 -23.20
N LEU A 147 -8.04 -3.69 -22.80
CA LEU A 147 -8.52 -2.34 -22.52
C LEU A 147 -7.68 -1.37 -23.35
N ASN A 148 -8.32 -0.31 -23.85
CA ASN A 148 -7.65 0.76 -24.59
C ASN A 148 -6.83 0.30 -25.82
N GLU A 149 -7.39 -0.60 -26.63
CA GLU A 149 -6.78 -1.16 -27.86
C GLU A 149 -6.12 -0.15 -28.81
N HIS A 150 -6.57 1.10 -28.77
CA HIS A 150 -6.08 2.19 -29.61
C HIS A 150 -4.80 2.87 -29.06
N LEU A 151 -4.40 2.57 -27.83
CA LEU A 151 -3.20 3.15 -27.21
C LEU A 151 -1.95 2.34 -27.52
N SER A 152 -0.84 3.04 -27.74
CA SER A 152 0.48 2.43 -27.91
C SER A 152 1.02 1.87 -26.59
N GLU A 153 2.15 1.15 -26.65
CA GLU A 153 2.90 0.74 -25.46
C GLU A 153 3.17 1.90 -24.50
N THR A 154 3.02 1.60 -23.21
CA THR A 154 3.35 2.52 -22.14
C THR A 154 4.87 2.59 -21.96
N ALA A 155 5.43 3.80 -21.98
CA ALA A 155 6.84 4.01 -21.67
C ALA A 155 7.12 3.76 -20.19
N LEU A 156 8.18 3.00 -19.89
CA LEU A 156 8.62 2.73 -18.53
C LEU A 156 9.11 4.00 -17.83
N ASN A 157 8.50 4.34 -16.70
CA ASN A 157 8.89 5.47 -15.87
C ASN A 157 9.88 5.03 -14.77
N ASN A 158 11.16 4.99 -15.11
CA ASN A 158 12.22 4.58 -14.18
C ASN A 158 12.52 5.61 -13.08
N ILE A 159 12.28 6.90 -13.34
CA ILE A 159 12.69 7.96 -12.41
C ILE A 159 11.79 7.95 -11.18
N ASP A 160 10.47 7.96 -11.38
CA ASP A 160 9.52 8.08 -10.28
C ASP A 160 9.52 6.84 -9.38
N ILE A 161 9.61 5.64 -9.98
CA ILE A 161 9.71 4.39 -9.22
C ILE A 161 11.01 4.29 -8.42
N ALA A 162 12.15 4.72 -8.97
CA ALA A 162 13.42 4.69 -8.25
C ALA A 162 13.44 5.63 -7.03
N GLY A 163 12.63 6.69 -7.05
CA GLY A 163 12.40 7.51 -5.86
C GLY A 163 11.52 6.84 -4.83
N LEU A 164 10.42 6.21 -5.27
CA LEU A 164 9.52 5.47 -4.39
C LEU A 164 10.24 4.28 -3.73
N GLU A 165 11.11 3.56 -4.43
CA GLU A 165 11.93 2.45 -3.93
C GLU A 165 12.90 2.87 -2.81
N LYS A 166 13.16 4.18 -2.63
CA LYS A 166 13.99 4.71 -1.53
C LYS A 166 13.20 5.09 -0.28
N VAL A 167 11.87 5.07 -0.33
CA VAL A 167 11.04 5.40 0.83
C VAL A 167 11.16 4.28 1.85
N LYS A 168 11.68 4.62 3.04
CA LYS A 168 11.93 3.66 4.13
C LYS A 168 10.68 3.15 4.83
N PHE A 169 9.57 3.88 4.74
CA PHE A 169 8.31 3.47 5.34
C PHE A 169 7.12 4.13 4.65
N GLY A 170 6.04 3.37 4.48
CA GLY A 170 4.74 3.87 4.05
C GLY A 170 3.60 2.94 4.45
N PHE A 171 2.39 3.47 4.44
CA PHE A 171 1.16 2.71 4.58
C PHE A 171 0.45 2.65 3.22
N GLY A 172 0.19 1.44 2.73
CA GLY A 172 -0.45 1.19 1.46
C GLY A 172 -1.90 0.76 1.58
N VAL A 173 -2.72 1.19 0.62
CA VAL A 173 -4.10 0.75 0.44
C VAL A 173 -4.36 0.37 -1.01
N SER A 174 -5.13 -0.69 -1.21
CA SER A 174 -5.59 -1.16 -2.52
C SER A 174 -7.10 -1.45 -2.49
N ARG A 175 -7.74 -1.46 -3.66
CA ARG A 175 -9.19 -1.69 -3.84
C ARG A 175 -10.07 -0.90 -2.87
N GLY A 176 -9.92 0.43 -2.86
CA GLY A 176 -10.71 1.30 -1.98
C GLY A 176 -10.46 1.11 -0.47
N GLY A 177 -9.33 0.49 -0.11
CA GLY A 177 -8.94 0.24 1.28
C GLY A 177 -9.54 -1.03 1.88
N MET A 178 -10.07 -1.93 1.05
CA MET A 178 -10.39 -3.30 1.47
C MET A 178 -9.12 -4.11 1.77
N HIS A 179 -8.02 -3.77 1.09
CA HIS A 179 -6.73 -4.37 1.34
C HIS A 179 -5.72 -3.32 1.76
N THR A 180 -4.95 -3.65 2.79
CA THR A 180 -4.01 -2.73 3.46
C THR A 180 -2.70 -3.42 3.72
N TRP A 181 -1.60 -2.70 3.58
CA TRP A 181 -0.27 -3.28 3.65
C TRP A 181 0.74 -2.22 4.09
N VAL A 182 1.94 -2.66 4.46
CA VAL A 182 3.04 -1.77 4.82
C VAL A 182 4.05 -1.75 3.68
N TYR A 183 4.63 -0.58 3.42
CA TYR A 183 5.62 -0.39 2.38
C TYR A 183 6.97 -0.06 3.00
N ALA A 184 8.06 -0.65 2.50
CA ALA A 184 9.41 -0.19 2.78
C ALA A 184 10.37 -0.58 1.66
N GLU A 185 11.20 0.37 1.23
CA GLU A 185 12.39 0.14 0.39
C GLU A 185 12.12 -0.66 -0.90
N GLY A 186 10.99 -0.40 -1.56
CA GLY A 186 10.60 -1.10 -2.79
C GLY A 186 9.77 -2.36 -2.58
N TYR A 187 9.50 -2.75 -1.33
CA TYR A 187 8.75 -3.94 -0.98
C TYR A 187 7.41 -3.62 -0.32
N VAL A 188 6.43 -4.44 -0.64
CA VAL A 188 5.11 -4.49 -0.04
C VAL A 188 5.11 -5.66 0.95
N TYR A 189 4.85 -5.35 2.22
CA TYR A 189 4.77 -6.31 3.30
C TYR A 189 3.30 -6.58 3.65
N GLU A 190 2.91 -7.84 3.53
CA GLU A 190 1.52 -8.30 3.65
C GLU A 190 1.37 -9.40 4.67
N VAL A 191 0.11 -9.62 5.08
CA VAL A 191 -0.30 -10.76 5.88
C VAL A 191 -1.40 -11.52 5.18
N HIS A 192 -1.20 -12.83 5.04
CA HIS A 192 -2.17 -13.78 4.51
C HIS A 192 -3.10 -14.27 5.61
N TRP A 193 -4.33 -13.75 5.63
CA TRP A 193 -5.36 -14.05 6.63
C TRP A 193 -5.77 -15.54 6.72
N ASN A 194 -5.34 -16.38 5.79
CA ASN A 194 -5.65 -17.80 5.68
C ASN A 194 -4.40 -18.70 5.82
N ALA A 195 -3.28 -18.15 6.28
CA ALA A 195 -2.00 -18.86 6.39
C ALA A 195 -1.45 -18.84 7.84
N ILE A 196 -0.32 -19.53 8.03
CA ILE A 196 0.44 -19.62 9.29
C ILE A 196 1.91 -19.91 8.97
N GLY A 197 2.81 -19.66 9.92
CA GLY A 197 4.24 -19.95 9.74
C GLY A 197 4.84 -19.09 8.63
N ALA A 198 5.73 -19.66 7.83
CA ALA A 198 6.46 -18.92 6.80
C ALA A 198 5.56 -18.29 5.72
N ASP A 199 4.35 -18.80 5.52
CA ASP A 199 3.39 -18.29 4.54
C ASP A 199 2.49 -17.18 5.11
N LEU A 200 2.59 -16.88 6.41
CA LEU A 200 1.73 -15.87 7.05
C LEU A 200 2.09 -14.45 6.60
N TYR A 201 3.37 -14.14 6.53
CA TYR A 201 3.89 -12.83 6.16
C TYR A 201 4.65 -12.92 4.84
N GLU A 202 4.41 -11.97 3.94
CA GLU A 202 5.08 -11.91 2.65
C GLU A 202 5.73 -10.54 2.44
N ALA A 203 6.87 -10.53 1.75
CA ALA A 203 7.54 -9.33 1.29
C ALA A 203 7.69 -9.40 -0.23
N THR A 204 6.85 -8.66 -0.94
CA THR A 204 6.75 -8.70 -2.41
C THR A 204 7.33 -7.42 -3.00
N PRO A 205 8.27 -7.48 -3.97
CA PRO A 205 8.69 -6.29 -4.68
C PRO A 205 7.48 -5.56 -5.27
N LEU A 206 7.37 -4.24 -5.09
CA LEU A 206 6.22 -3.45 -5.57
C LEU A 206 5.95 -3.65 -7.07
N ARG A 207 7.00 -3.87 -7.86
CA ARG A 207 6.90 -4.15 -9.30
C ARG A 207 6.18 -5.46 -9.64
N LEU A 208 6.15 -6.40 -8.71
CA LEU A 208 5.50 -7.71 -8.81
C LEU A 208 4.21 -7.79 -7.99
N PHE A 209 3.86 -6.71 -7.29
CA PHE A 209 2.70 -6.66 -6.43
C PHE A 209 1.40 -6.76 -7.27
N PRO A 210 0.49 -7.70 -6.96
CA PRO A 210 -0.61 -8.03 -7.87
C PRO A 210 -1.74 -7.00 -7.89
N TRP A 211 -1.77 -6.06 -6.95
CA TRP A 211 -2.84 -5.06 -6.88
C TRP A 211 -2.46 -3.82 -7.69
N LEU A 212 -3.03 -3.72 -8.89
CA LEU A 212 -2.57 -2.82 -9.96
C LEU A 212 -2.94 -1.34 -9.77
N SER A 213 -3.68 -0.96 -8.73
CA SER A 213 -3.69 0.44 -8.30
C SER A 213 -3.96 0.57 -6.81
N GLY A 214 -3.53 1.71 -6.27
CA GLY A 214 -3.66 2.00 -4.86
C GLY A 214 -3.09 3.35 -4.50
N ALA A 215 -3.00 3.59 -3.20
CA ALA A 215 -2.28 4.73 -2.66
C ALA A 215 -1.31 4.28 -1.58
N ILE A 216 -0.12 4.88 -1.58
CA ILE A 216 0.84 4.81 -0.48
C ILE A 216 0.84 6.17 0.20
N VAL A 217 0.67 6.21 1.51
CA VAL A 217 0.88 7.42 2.31
C VAL A 217 2.19 7.29 3.06
N ILE A 218 3.03 8.32 2.97
CA ILE A 218 4.38 8.32 3.55
C ILE A 218 4.53 9.45 4.58
N PRO A 219 5.33 9.26 5.64
CA PRO A 219 5.73 10.32 6.55
C PRO A 219 6.29 11.55 5.82
N PRO A 220 6.03 12.77 6.30
CA PRO A 220 6.39 14.01 5.59
C PRO A 220 7.90 14.18 5.38
N ASP A 221 8.72 13.69 6.30
CA ASP A 221 10.18 13.71 6.24
C ASP A 221 10.77 12.80 5.15
N LEU A 222 10.00 11.80 4.68
CA LEU A 222 10.39 10.94 3.57
C LEU A 222 10.00 11.51 2.20
N ALA A 223 9.19 12.58 2.14
CA ALA A 223 8.70 13.11 0.86
C ALA A 223 9.81 13.65 -0.06
N GLY A 224 10.97 14.02 0.49
CA GLY A 224 12.09 14.57 -0.26
C GLY A 224 12.76 13.59 -1.23
N VAL A 225 12.53 12.27 -1.09
CA VAL A 225 13.08 11.26 -2.03
C VAL A 225 12.20 11.06 -3.26
N ILE A 226 10.97 11.60 -3.24
CA ILE A 226 10.04 11.50 -4.37
C ILE A 226 10.40 12.57 -5.42
N PRO A 227 10.63 12.21 -6.69
CA PRO A 227 11.04 13.15 -7.72
C PRO A 227 9.96 14.20 -7.99
N ALA A 228 10.39 15.39 -8.42
CA ALA A 228 9.47 16.46 -8.80
C ALA A 228 8.56 16.09 -9.99
N SER A 229 9.01 15.18 -10.88
CA SER A 229 8.22 14.63 -11.99
C SER A 229 6.96 13.88 -11.52
N ALA A 230 7.00 13.29 -10.33
CA ALA A 230 5.88 12.58 -9.75
C ALA A 230 4.82 13.53 -9.16
N LYS A 231 5.10 14.82 -8.97
CA LYS A 231 4.19 15.76 -8.30
C LYS A 231 2.91 15.95 -9.11
N LEU A 232 1.76 15.85 -8.44
CA LEU A 232 0.48 16.15 -9.06
C LEU A 232 0.25 17.67 -9.13
N SER A 233 -0.18 18.15 -10.30
CA SER A 233 -0.43 19.59 -10.52
C SER A 233 -1.61 20.12 -9.69
N CYS A 234 -2.64 19.30 -9.46
CA CYS A 234 -3.79 19.68 -8.65
C CYS A 234 -3.51 19.70 -7.13
N ALA A 235 -2.31 19.29 -6.68
CA ALA A 235 -1.94 19.21 -5.27
C ALA A 235 -1.28 20.51 -4.76
N SER A 236 -1.65 21.64 -5.37
CA SER A 236 -1.13 22.98 -5.06
C SER A 236 -1.79 23.58 -3.83
#